data_AF-A0A7J3X0F4-F1
#
_entry.id   AF-A0A7J3X0F4-F1
#
_cell.length_a   1.000
_cell.length_b   1.000
_cell.length_c   1.000
_cell.angle_alpha   90.00
_cell.angle_beta   90.00
_cell.angle_gamma   90.00
#
_symmetry.space_group_name_H-M   'P 1'
#
loop_
_entity.id
_entity.type
_entity.pdbx_description
1 polymer ?
#
loop_
_entity_poly.entity_id
_entity_poly.type
_entity_poly.pdbx_seq_one_letter_code
_entity_poly.pdbx_strand_id
1 'polypeptide(L)'
;MSRDLVSGLFTTLQNNEAVRNRECIYPASKLIANILRVLQRHGYIGAFEYIEDGRGGKFRIQLLGRINRSAPIRPRYSVKKNEYDEWEK
;
A
#
# COMPACT_ATOMS: atom_id res chain seq x y z
N MET A 1 11.58 18.41 -2.83
CA MET A 1 11.55 17.17 -2.02
C MET A 1 10.80 16.10 -2.80
N SER A 2 11.44 14.96 -3.10
CA SER A 2 10.77 13.84 -3.77
C SER A 2 9.76 13.20 -2.82
N ARG A 3 8.47 13.26 -3.16
CA ARG A 3 7.40 12.64 -2.38
C ARG A 3 7.43 11.13 -2.63
N ASP A 4 7.80 10.37 -1.62
CA ASP A 4 7.80 8.91 -1.72
C ASP A 4 6.37 8.37 -1.67
N LEU A 5 6.02 7.65 -2.74
CA LEU A 5 4.69 7.12 -3.00
C LEU A 5 4.31 5.96 -2.07
N VAL A 6 5.28 5.22 -1.54
CA VAL A 6 5.01 4.03 -0.73
C VAL A 6 4.58 4.44 0.68
N SER A 7 5.29 5.39 1.31
CA SER A 7 4.81 5.91 2.61
C SER A 7 3.50 6.65 2.49
N GLY A 8 3.30 7.43 1.42
CA GLY A 8 2.02 8.06 1.19
C GLY A 8 0.89 7.03 1.12
N LEU A 9 1.08 5.93 0.37
CA LEU A 9 0.10 4.86 0.24
C LEU A 9 -0.31 4.28 1.59
N PHE A 10 0.66 3.82 2.39
CA PHE A 10 0.38 3.14 3.65
C PHE A 10 -0.26 4.06 4.69
N THR A 11 0.13 5.33 4.74
CA THR A 11 -0.54 6.33 5.58
C THR A 11 -1.98 6.57 5.11
N THR A 12 -2.21 6.68 3.80
CA THR A 12 -3.58 6.82 3.27
C THR A 12 -4.43 5.60 3.58
N LEU A 13 -3.92 4.38 3.40
CA LEU A 13 -4.63 3.14 3.73
C LEU A 13 -5.00 3.09 5.22
N GLN A 14 -4.02 3.31 6.11
CA GLN A 14 -4.24 3.26 7.55
C GLN A 14 -5.27 4.31 8.01
N ASN A 15 -5.17 5.54 7.52
CA ASN A 15 -6.10 6.60 7.90
C ASN A 15 -7.52 6.32 7.41
N ASN A 16 -7.69 5.81 6.19
CA ASN A 16 -9.01 5.48 5.66
C ASN A 16 -9.64 4.28 6.38
N GLU A 17 -8.85 3.26 6.72
CA GLU A 17 -9.33 2.12 7.53
C GLU A 17 -9.70 2.55 8.96
N ALA A 18 -8.91 3.43 9.58
CA ALA A 18 -9.21 3.97 10.91
C ALA A 18 -10.54 4.74 10.96
N VAL A 19 -10.85 5.50 9.90
CA VAL A 19 -12.12 6.22 9.73
C VAL A 19 -13.26 5.29 9.25
N ARG A 20 -12.95 4.03 8.90
CA ARG A 20 -13.89 3.03 8.33
C ARG A 20 -14.46 3.44 6.98
N ASN A 21 -13.66 4.12 6.15
CA ASN A 21 -14.01 4.36 4.76
C ASN A 21 -14.02 3.03 3.98
N ARG A 22 -14.96 2.90 3.05
CA ARG A 22 -15.11 1.69 2.21
C ARG A 22 -14.14 1.63 1.05
N GLU A 23 -13.54 2.77 0.70
CA GLU A 23 -12.64 2.91 -0.43
C GLU A 23 -11.58 3.97 -0.18
N CYS A 24 -10.44 3.85 -0.85
CA CYS A 24 -9.45 4.91 -0.94
C CYS A 24 -8.93 5.08 -2.36
N ILE A 25 -8.54 6.31 -2.70
CA ILE A 25 -7.98 6.66 -4.01
C ILE A 25 -6.51 7.06 -3.83
N TYR A 26 -5.62 6.47 -4.64
CA TYR A 26 -4.19 6.76 -4.58
C TYR A 26 -3.57 6.87 -5.99
N PRO A 27 -2.54 7.71 -6.23
CA PRO A 27 -1.86 7.78 -7.52
C PRO A 27 -1.34 6.43 -8.00
N ALA A 28 -1.44 6.17 -9.30
CA ALA A 28 -0.99 4.91 -9.86
C ALA A 28 0.52 4.88 -10.12
N SER A 29 1.12 3.74 -9.84
CA SER A 29 2.49 3.40 -10.19
C SER A 29 2.64 1.88 -10.26
N LYS A 30 3.57 1.38 -11.08
CA LYS A 30 3.84 -0.07 -11.21
C LYS A 30 4.20 -0.71 -9.87
N LEU A 31 4.96 0.00 -9.03
CA LEU A 31 5.32 -0.48 -7.69
C LEU A 31 4.09 -0.60 -6.78
N ILE A 32 3.23 0.41 -6.80
CA ILE A 32 1.99 0.44 -6.01
C ILE A 32 1.06 -0.70 -6.43
N ALA A 33 0.92 -0.94 -7.74
CA ALA A 33 0.12 -2.06 -8.26
C ALA A 33 0.60 -3.41 -7.73
N ASN A 34 1.92 -3.63 -7.67
CA ASN A 34 2.49 -4.86 -7.13
C ASN A 34 2.27 -5.01 -5.62
N ILE A 35 2.39 -3.92 -4.85
CA ILE A 35 2.09 -3.91 -3.41
C ILE A 35 0.61 -4.25 -3.17
N LEU A 36 -0.30 -3.62 -3.91
CA LEU A 36 -1.74 -3.86 -3.79
C LEU A 36 -2.09 -5.32 -4.13
N ARG A 37 -1.48 -5.91 -5.17
CA ARG A 37 -1.66 -7.34 -5.48
C ARG A 37 -1.25 -8.27 -4.34
N VAL A 38 -0.16 -7.97 -3.65
CA VAL A 38 0.27 -8.76 -2.47
C VAL A 38 -0.75 -8.59 -1.34
N LEU A 39 -1.16 -7.37 -1.03
CA LEU A 39 -2.16 -7.10 0.01
C LEU A 39 -3.51 -7.79 -0.29
N GLN A 40 -3.92 -7.82 -1.55
CA GLN A 40 -5.14 -8.50 -2.00
C GLN A 40 -5.01 -10.02 -1.86
N ARG A 41 -3.86 -10.59 -2.25
CA ARG A 41 -3.60 -12.04 -2.11
C ARG A 41 -3.70 -12.52 -0.66
N HIS A 42 -3.22 -11.71 0.28
CA HIS A 42 -3.33 -12.01 1.72
C HIS A 42 -4.68 -11.59 2.33
N GLY A 43 -5.60 -11.03 1.53
CA GLY A 43 -6.95 -10.70 1.95
C GLY A 43 -7.07 -9.49 2.88
N TYR A 44 -6.09 -8.58 2.87
CA TYR A 44 -6.15 -7.32 3.63
C TYR A 44 -7.03 -6.26 2.94
N ILE A 45 -7.00 -6.23 1.61
CA ILE A 45 -7.82 -5.33 0.78
C ILE A 45 -8.74 -6.15 -0.14
N GLY A 46 -9.80 -5.50 -0.61
CA GLY A 46 -10.72 -6.06 -1.59
C GLY A 46 -10.21 -5.92 -3.02
N ALA A 47 -11.13 -5.72 -3.96
CA ALA A 47 -10.78 -5.40 -5.33
C ALA A 47 -10.15 -4.00 -5.42
N PHE A 48 -9.28 -3.80 -6.42
CA PHE A 48 -8.80 -2.47 -6.77
C PHE A 48 -8.86 -2.28 -8.28
N GLU A 49 -9.16 -1.06 -8.71
CA GLU A 49 -9.38 -0.69 -10.10
C GLU A 49 -8.43 0.44 -10.50
N TYR A 50 -7.94 0.39 -11.74
CA TYR A 50 -7.17 1.48 -12.33
C TYR A 50 -8.12 2.46 -13.03
N ILE A 51 -8.06 3.71 -12.63
CA ILE A 51 -8.80 4.83 -13.21
C ILE A 51 -7.81 5.68 -14.01
N GLU A 52 -8.06 5.83 -15.30
CA GLU A 52 -7.25 6.69 -16.17
C GLU A 52 -7.75 8.14 -16.10
N ASP A 53 -6.86 9.06 -15.70
CA ASP A 53 -7.18 10.49 -15.49
C ASP A 53 -6.34 11.39 -16.43
N GLY A 54 -5.81 10.83 -17.52
CA GLY A 54 -4.94 11.53 -18.49
C GLY A 54 -3.59 12.05 -17.93
N ARG A 55 -3.35 11.91 -16.62
CA ARG A 55 -2.20 12.47 -15.88
C ARG A 55 -1.40 11.42 -15.10
N GLY A 56 -1.43 10.16 -15.55
CA GLY A 56 -0.71 9.03 -14.93
C GLY A 56 -1.57 8.09 -14.09
N GLY A 57 -2.89 8.30 -14.07
CA GLY A 57 -3.87 7.38 -13.49
C GLY A 57 -3.89 7.31 -11.96
N LYS A 58 -4.94 6.69 -11.44
CA LYS A 58 -5.20 6.51 -10.00
C LYS A 58 -5.69 5.09 -9.77
N PHE A 59 -5.44 4.54 -8.58
CA PHE A 59 -6.06 3.31 -8.13
C PHE A 59 -7.20 3.63 -7.16
N ARG A 60 -8.37 3.05 -7.42
CA ARG A 60 -9.46 2.97 -6.44
C ARG A 60 -9.34 1.62 -5.75
N ILE A 61 -9.19 1.63 -4.44
CA ILE A 61 -8.92 0.43 -3.63
C ILE A 61 -10.09 0.22 -2.69
N GLN A 62 -10.68 -0.96 -2.69
CA GLN A 62 -11.72 -1.34 -1.75
C GLN A 62 -11.10 -1.78 -0.42
N LEU A 63 -11.60 -1.19 0.66
CA LEU A 63 -11.16 -1.42 2.03
C LEU A 63 -12.10 -2.41 2.72
N LEU A 64 -11.53 -3.34 3.48
CA LEU A 64 -12.27 -4.43 4.14
C LEU A 64 -12.36 -4.27 5.66
N GLY A 65 -11.66 -3.30 6.26
CA GLY A 65 -11.58 -3.13 7.72
C GLY A 65 -10.66 -4.14 8.41
N ARG A 66 -9.71 -4.74 7.66
CA ARG A 66 -8.79 -5.78 8.16
C ARG A 66 -7.39 -5.24 8.45
N ILE A 67 -7.09 -4.00 8.08
CA ILE A 67 -5.77 -3.41 8.26
C ILE A 67 -5.72 -2.75 9.64
N ASN A 68 -4.94 -3.33 10.55
CA ASN A 68 -4.72 -2.76 11.88
C ASN A 68 -3.64 -1.66 11.85
N ARG A 69 -2.45 -2.01 11.34
CA ARG A 69 -1.30 -1.10 11.21
C ARG A 69 -0.56 -1.42 9.93
N SER A 70 -0.22 -0.38 9.17
CA SER A 70 0.57 -0.51 7.96
C SER A 70 1.52 0.68 7.83
N ALA A 71 2.82 0.40 7.76
CA ALA A 71 3.85 1.41 7.55
C ALA A 71 5.02 0.79 6.78
N PRO A 72 5.67 1.53 5.87
CA PRO A 72 6.87 1.05 5.22
C PRO A 72 8.09 1.29 6.10
N ILE A 73 9.09 0.41 5.95
CA ILE A 73 10.37 0.53 6.63
C ILE A 73 11.21 1.61 5.97
N ARG A 74 11.79 2.51 6.78
CA ARG A 74 12.72 3.56 6.32
C ARG A 74 13.90 3.76 7.28
N PRO A 75 15.12 3.97 6.75
CA PRO A 75 15.52 3.86 5.33
C PRO A 75 15.37 2.43 4.78
N ARG A 76 15.46 2.25 3.46
CA ARG A 76 15.39 0.91 2.84
C ARG A 76 16.71 0.19 3.05
N TYR A 77 16.78 -0.63 4.10
CA TYR A 77 17.95 -1.44 4.40
C TYR A 77 18.14 -2.54 3.34
N SER A 78 19.39 -2.79 2.96
CA SER A 78 19.75 -3.96 2.17
C SER A 78 19.88 -5.14 3.12
N VAL A 79 19.10 -6.20 2.89
CA VAL A 79 19.07 -7.39 3.77
C VAL A 79 19.44 -8.61 2.94
N LYS A 80 20.41 -9.40 3.42
CA LYS A 80 20.80 -10.66 2.76
C LYS A 80 19.82 -11.77 3.15
N LYS A 81 19.79 -12.83 2.33
CA LYS A 81 18.91 -13.99 2.56
C LYS A 81 19.06 -14.62 3.95
N ASN A 82 20.25 -14.54 4.54
CA ASN A 82 20.55 -15.14 5.84
C ASN A 82 20.08 -14.28 7.03
N GLU A 83 19.65 -13.05 6.79
CA GLU A 83 19.32 -12.07 7.84
C GLU A 83 17.80 -11.89 8.00
N TYR A 84 16.94 -12.62 7.25
CA TYR A 84 15.49 -12.41 7.29
C TYR A 84 14.86 -12.63 8.67
N ASP A 85 15.33 -13.63 9.43
CA ASP A 85 14.79 -13.96 10.76
C ASP A 85 14.90 -12.79 11.76
N GLU A 86 15.94 -11.95 11.63
CA GLU A 86 16.13 -10.77 12.47
C GLU A 86 15.11 -9.66 12.18
N TRP A 87 14.57 -9.61 10.96
CA TRP A 87 13.59 -8.60 10.53
C TRP A 87 12.14 -9.07 10.65
N GLU A 88 11.92 -10.37 10.82
CA GLU A 88 10.59 -10.95 11.01
C GLU A 88 10.12 -10.88 12.49
N LYS A 89 11.07 -10.81 13.43
CA LYS A 89 10.82 -10.69 14.88
C LYS A 89 10.50 -9.26 15.30
#